data_AF-A0A443SSU9-F1
#
_entry.id   AF-A0A443SSU9-F1
#
_cell.length_a   1.000
_cell.length_b   1.000
_cell.length_c   1.000
_cell.angle_alpha   90.00
_cell.angle_beta   90.00
_cell.angle_gamma   90.00
#
_symmetry.space_group_name_H-M   'P 1'
#
loop_
_entity.id
_entity.type
_entity.pdbx_description
1 polymer ?
#
loop_
_entity_poly.entity_id
_entity_poly.type
_entity_poly.pdbx_seq_one_letter_code
_entity_poly.pdbx_strand_id
1 'polypeptide(L)'
;MISRRGVLCLDQEVGASDASTLEPLIEESFVANLHQRYKRDQIYTYIGTMVISINPYKTLAFYSPEVIAAYQHHNMLELPPHIYALTEYAFQSMNENNQDQCIIIMGESGSGKTGEFLENLKFTIIT
;
A
#
# COMPACT_ATOMS: atom_id res chain seq x y z
N MET A 1 21.33 -7.47 -15.48
CA MET A 1 20.75 -7.34 -14.13
C MET A 1 20.18 -5.94 -14.01
N ILE A 2 18.87 -5.79 -14.06
CA ILE A 2 18.23 -4.52 -13.72
C ILE A 2 18.43 -4.34 -12.21
N SER A 3 19.07 -3.23 -11.81
CA SER A 3 19.31 -2.93 -10.40
C SER A 3 17.96 -2.86 -9.67
N ARG A 4 17.81 -3.60 -8.56
CA ARG A 4 16.57 -3.67 -7.77
C ARG A 4 16.09 -2.28 -7.28
N ARG A 5 17.02 -1.31 -7.17
CA ARG A 5 16.73 0.12 -6.89
C ARG A 5 15.96 0.83 -8.01
N GLY A 6 15.96 0.30 -9.22
CA GLY A 6 15.24 0.89 -10.36
C GLY A 6 13.78 0.40 -10.49
N VAL A 7 13.42 -0.72 -9.86
CA VAL A 7 12.07 -1.30 -9.93
C VAL A 7 11.17 -0.73 -8.82
N LEU A 8 11.70 -0.60 -7.62
CA LEU A 8 11.05 0.09 -6.51
C LEU A 8 11.72 1.45 -6.37
N CYS A 9 11.00 2.53 -6.71
CA CYS A 9 11.51 3.89 -6.58
C CYS A 9 11.61 4.28 -5.09
N LEU A 10 12.68 3.83 -4.44
CA LEU A 10 13.00 4.10 -3.03
C LEU A 10 13.45 5.55 -2.80
N ASP A 11 13.98 6.20 -3.84
CA ASP A 11 14.63 7.52 -3.75
C ASP A 11 13.62 8.70 -3.75
N GLN A 12 12.31 8.41 -3.74
CA GLN A 12 11.24 9.42 -3.71
C GLN A 12 10.24 9.14 -2.59
N GLU A 13 10.66 8.78 -1.38
CA GLU A 13 9.71 8.74 -0.27
C GLU A 13 9.12 10.13 0.00
N VAL A 14 7.78 10.19 0.01
CA VAL A 14 7.00 11.42 0.17
C VAL A 14 6.19 11.27 1.43
N GLY A 15 6.37 12.18 2.38
CA GLY A 15 5.68 12.05 3.66
C GLY A 15 6.05 10.75 4.39
N ALA A 16 5.20 10.32 5.31
CA ALA A 16 5.39 9.09 6.05
C ALA A 16 4.80 7.89 5.29
N SER A 17 5.61 6.86 5.08
CA SER A 17 5.20 5.59 4.49
C SER A 17 4.34 4.75 5.43
N ASP A 18 4.55 4.86 6.74
CA ASP A 18 3.63 4.37 7.78
C ASP A 18 3.03 5.57 8.52
N ALA A 19 1.71 5.73 8.43
CA ALA A 19 1.04 6.84 9.07
C ALA A 19 1.01 6.72 10.60
N SER A 20 1.30 5.54 11.17
CA SER A 20 1.47 5.37 12.62
C SER A 20 2.63 6.18 13.20
N THR A 21 3.60 6.56 12.35
CA THR A 21 4.79 7.33 12.74
C THR A 21 4.59 8.84 12.60
N LEU A 22 3.38 9.32 12.29
CA LEU A 22 3.11 10.75 12.18
C LEU A 22 3.15 11.42 13.55
N GLU A 23 3.80 12.59 13.62
CA GLU A 23 3.86 13.42 14.82
C GLU A 23 3.46 14.87 14.49
N PRO A 24 2.35 15.39 15.04
CA PRO A 24 1.38 14.69 15.88
C PRO A 24 0.48 13.75 15.06
N LEU A 25 0.06 12.61 15.61
CA LEU A 25 -0.92 11.72 14.97
C LEU A 25 -2.34 12.25 15.17
N ILE A 26 -2.75 13.18 14.29
CA ILE A 26 -4.09 13.78 14.25
C ILE A 26 -4.67 13.72 12.84
N GLU A 27 -5.99 13.88 12.71
CA GLU A 27 -6.72 13.80 11.43
C GLU A 27 -6.11 14.71 10.36
N GLU A 28 -5.78 15.96 10.72
CA GLU A 28 -5.23 16.94 9.79
C GLU A 28 -3.86 16.50 9.24
N SER A 29 -2.99 15.99 10.11
CA SER A 29 -1.66 15.49 9.72
C SER A 29 -1.76 14.25 8.82
N PHE A 30 -2.73 13.39 9.12
CA PHE A 30 -2.97 12.14 8.44
C PHE A 30 -3.49 12.38 7.03
N VAL A 31 -4.52 13.23 6.89
CA VAL A 31 -5.07 13.64 5.60
C VAL A 31 -4.03 14.39 4.78
N ALA A 32 -3.23 15.28 5.41
CA ALA A 32 -2.15 15.99 4.73
C ALA A 32 -1.09 15.02 4.17
N ASN A 33 -0.71 13.99 4.95
CA ASN A 33 0.24 12.97 4.51
C ASN A 33 -0.28 12.20 3.29
N LEU A 34 -1.52 11.68 3.39
CA LEU A 34 -2.17 10.95 2.29
C LEU A 34 -2.27 11.80 1.02
N HIS A 35 -2.65 13.07 1.17
CA HIS A 35 -2.75 14.00 0.03
C HIS A 35 -1.38 14.32 -0.60
N GLN A 36 -0.34 14.48 0.20
CA GLN A 36 1.02 14.72 -0.29
C GLN A 36 1.55 13.51 -1.08
N ARG A 37 1.32 12.30 -0.56
CA ARG A 37 1.68 11.02 -1.20
C ARG A 37 0.92 10.81 -2.50
N TYR A 38 -0.40 11.02 -2.48
CA TYR A 38 -1.27 10.93 -3.65
C TYR A 38 -0.81 11.83 -4.81
N LYS A 39 -0.39 13.07 -4.52
CA LYS A 39 0.14 14.01 -5.53
C LYS A 39 1.40 13.53 -6.25
N ARG A 40 2.08 12.52 -5.71
CA ARG A 40 3.28 11.89 -6.29
C ARG A 40 3.03 10.42 -6.63
N ASP A 41 1.76 10.06 -6.88
CA ASP A 41 1.33 8.73 -7.29
C ASP A 41 1.60 7.62 -6.25
N GLN A 42 1.91 7.97 -5.01
CA GLN A 42 2.04 7.02 -3.91
C GLN A 42 0.66 6.76 -3.31
N ILE A 43 -0.05 5.79 -3.87
CA ILE A 43 -1.43 5.47 -3.50
C ILE A 43 -1.56 4.54 -2.30
N TYR A 44 -0.49 3.85 -1.93
CA TYR A 44 -0.45 2.97 -0.78
C TYR A 44 0.23 3.66 0.40
N THR A 45 -0.31 3.49 1.60
CA THR A 45 0.28 3.97 2.86
C THR A 45 0.00 2.94 3.94
N TYR A 46 0.99 2.60 4.76
CA TYR A 46 0.78 1.69 5.89
C TYR A 46 0.10 2.40 7.06
N ILE A 47 -0.61 1.60 7.86
CA ILE A 47 -0.93 1.91 9.26
C ILE A 47 -0.58 0.65 10.04
N GLY A 48 0.65 0.60 10.58
CA GLY A 48 1.16 -0.64 11.17
C GLY A 48 1.10 -1.80 10.16
N THR A 49 0.30 -2.83 10.44
CA THR A 49 0.11 -4.00 9.56
C THR A 49 -1.03 -3.85 8.55
N MET A 50 -1.71 -2.71 8.51
CA MET A 50 -2.78 -2.43 7.55
C MET A 50 -2.25 -1.61 6.37
N VAL A 51 -2.94 -1.70 5.23
CA VAL A 51 -2.64 -0.91 4.03
C VAL A 51 -3.84 -0.04 3.68
N ILE A 52 -3.61 1.26 3.56
CA ILE A 52 -4.54 2.20 2.92
C ILE A 52 -4.21 2.27 1.44
N SER A 53 -5.24 2.11 0.61
CA SER A 53 -5.20 2.37 -0.83
C SER A 53 -6.07 3.57 -1.17
N ILE A 54 -5.50 4.56 -1.84
CA ILE A 54 -6.21 5.68 -2.45
C ILE A 54 -6.46 5.37 -3.93
N ASN A 55 -7.67 5.59 -4.43
CA ASN A 55 -7.94 5.40 -5.85
C ASN A 55 -7.19 6.46 -6.69
N PRO A 56 -6.27 6.09 -7.61
CA PRO A 56 -5.53 7.04 -8.44
C PRO A 56 -6.35 7.73 -9.54
N TYR A 57 -7.54 7.20 -9.90
CA TYR A 57 -8.32 7.64 -11.08
C TYR A 57 -7.57 7.60 -12.41
N LYS A 58 -6.45 6.87 -12.46
CA LYS A 58 -5.64 6.64 -13.64
C LYS A 58 -4.95 5.29 -13.54
N THR A 59 -4.57 4.74 -14.68
CA THR A 59 -3.73 3.54 -14.71
C THR A 59 -2.33 3.90 -14.26
N LEU A 60 -1.83 3.17 -13.26
CA LEU A 60 -0.45 3.26 -12.80
C LEU A 60 0.24 1.91 -13.06
N ALA A 61 1.50 1.95 -13.47
CA ALA A 61 2.28 0.76 -13.79
C ALA A 61 2.84 0.07 -12.52
N PHE A 62 1.97 -0.27 -11.57
CA PHE A 62 2.36 -0.89 -10.29
C PHE A 62 2.32 -2.40 -10.27
N TYR A 63 1.61 -3.00 -11.24
CA TYR A 63 1.37 -4.44 -11.26
C TYR A 63 2.20 -5.07 -12.37
N SER A 64 3.48 -5.29 -12.08
CA SER A 64 4.38 -6.03 -12.97
C SER A 64 4.97 -7.24 -12.25
N PRO A 65 5.33 -8.32 -12.98
CA PRO A 65 6.01 -9.47 -12.40
C PRO A 65 7.28 -9.10 -11.62
N GLU A 66 7.99 -8.06 -12.07
CA GLU A 66 9.19 -7.56 -11.42
C GLU A 66 8.88 -6.92 -10.06
N VAL A 67 7.77 -6.18 -9.94
CA VAL A 67 7.32 -5.61 -8.66
C VAL A 67 6.89 -6.74 -7.72
N ILE A 68 6.14 -7.74 -8.20
CA ILE A 68 5.76 -8.91 -7.39
C ILE A 68 7.01 -9.59 -6.82
N ALA A 69 7.97 -9.90 -7.69
CA ALA A 69 9.22 -10.56 -7.29
C ALA A 69 10.06 -9.73 -6.30
N ALA A 70 9.91 -8.41 -6.30
CA ALA A 70 10.61 -7.55 -5.36
C ALA A 70 10.06 -7.64 -3.93
N TYR A 71 8.75 -7.93 -3.75
CA TYR A 71 8.12 -8.06 -2.44
C TYR A 71 8.15 -9.48 -1.86
N GLN A 72 8.42 -10.50 -2.68
CA GLN A 72 8.55 -11.88 -2.20
C GLN A 72 9.67 -12.03 -1.17
N HIS A 73 9.44 -12.80 -0.11
CA HIS A 73 10.39 -13.11 0.96
C HIS A 73 10.96 -11.90 1.72
N HIS A 74 10.24 -10.77 1.76
CA HIS A 74 10.61 -9.59 2.55
C HIS A 74 9.57 -9.29 3.62
N ASN A 75 10.00 -8.65 4.71
CA ASN A 75 9.08 -8.21 5.74
C ASN A 75 8.30 -6.98 5.26
N MET A 76 7.07 -6.82 5.76
CA MET A 76 6.12 -5.81 5.27
C MET A 76 6.65 -4.36 5.31
N LEU A 77 7.42 -4.02 6.34
CA LEU A 77 7.93 -2.66 6.57
C LEU A 77 9.36 -2.43 6.01
N GLU A 78 9.98 -3.43 5.40
CA GLU A 78 11.31 -3.28 4.78
C GLU A 78 11.26 -2.59 3.42
N LEU A 79 10.09 -2.62 2.78
CA LEU A 79 9.85 -2.09 1.45
C LEU A 79 8.75 -1.01 1.47
N PRO A 80 8.69 -0.14 0.44
CA PRO A 80 7.66 0.89 0.36
C PRO A 80 6.24 0.32 0.49
N PRO A 81 5.27 1.14 0.91
CA PRO A 81 3.89 0.69 1.03
C PRO A 81 3.36 0.10 -0.27
N HIS A 82 2.96 -1.16 -0.21
CA HIS A 82 2.35 -1.84 -1.34
C HIS A 82 1.45 -2.99 -0.87
N ILE A 83 0.39 -3.26 -1.63
CA ILE A 83 -0.51 -4.38 -1.34
C ILE A 83 0.21 -5.75 -1.36
N TYR A 84 1.29 -5.85 -2.14
CA TYR A 84 2.07 -7.10 -2.23
C TYR A 84 2.81 -7.45 -0.94
N ALA A 85 3.17 -6.45 -0.13
CA ALA A 85 3.76 -6.69 1.17
C ALA A 85 2.75 -7.36 2.13
N LEU A 86 1.48 -6.94 2.08
CA LEU A 86 0.40 -7.56 2.85
C LEU A 86 0.11 -8.98 2.36
N THR A 87 0.04 -9.20 1.04
CA THR A 87 -0.21 -10.55 0.50
C THR A 87 0.95 -11.50 0.78
N GLU A 88 2.19 -11.01 0.72
CA GLU A 88 3.37 -11.82 1.08
C GLU A 88 3.35 -12.18 2.57
N TYR A 89 3.03 -11.23 3.45
CA TYR A 89 2.89 -11.48 4.88
C TYR A 89 1.83 -12.56 5.18
N ALA A 90 0.65 -12.46 4.56
CA ALA A 90 -0.40 -13.47 4.69
C ALA A 90 0.06 -14.84 4.15
N PHE A 91 0.72 -14.86 2.99
CA PHE A 91 1.21 -16.09 2.37
C PHE A 91 2.29 -16.79 3.21
N GLN A 92 3.25 -16.04 3.75
CA GLN A 92 4.26 -16.58 4.66
C GLN A 92 3.62 -17.13 5.93
N SER A 93 2.67 -16.42 6.53
CA SER A 93 1.95 -16.91 7.72
C SER A 93 1.20 -18.21 7.44
N MET A 94 0.59 -18.35 6.27
CA MET A 94 -0.06 -19.59 5.84
C MET A 94 0.94 -20.75 5.71
N ASN A 95 2.09 -20.53 5.06
CA ASN A 95 3.07 -21.59 4.80
C ASN A 95 3.90 -21.98 6.04
N GLU A 96 4.34 -21.00 6.81
CA GLU A 96 5.26 -21.20 7.92
C GLU A 96 4.52 -21.55 9.21
N ASN A 97 3.39 -20.90 9.46
CA ASN A 97 2.64 -21.06 10.70
C ASN A 97 1.42 -21.99 10.56
N ASN A 98 1.11 -22.47 9.34
CA ASN A 98 -0.11 -23.25 9.03
C ASN A 98 -1.39 -22.58 9.55
N GLN A 99 -1.48 -21.26 9.40
CA GLN A 99 -2.62 -20.46 9.85
C GLN A 99 -3.48 -20.03 8.67
N ASP A 100 -4.79 -20.28 8.76
CA ASP A 100 -5.76 -19.73 7.81
C ASP A 100 -5.73 -18.20 7.84
N GLN A 101 -5.76 -17.58 6.66
CA GLN A 101 -5.72 -16.13 6.50
C GLN A 101 -7.05 -15.59 5.96
N CYS A 102 -7.44 -14.42 6.45
CA CYS A 102 -8.57 -13.67 5.95
C CYS A 102 -8.10 -12.25 5.65
N ILE A 103 -8.23 -11.83 4.39
CA ILE A 103 -7.96 -10.44 3.98
C ILE A 103 -9.30 -9.71 3.93
N ILE A 104 -9.43 -8.64 4.70
CA ILE A 104 -10.64 -7.82 4.75
C ILE A 104 -10.40 -6.53 3.99
N ILE A 105 -11.18 -6.32 2.93
CA ILE A 105 -11.13 -5.11 2.10
C ILE A 105 -12.35 -4.25 2.42
N MET A 106 -12.14 -3.10 3.06
CA MET A 106 -13.20 -2.18 3.49
C MET A 106 -13.08 -0.83 2.79
N GLY A 107 -14.22 -0.19 2.51
CA GLY A 107 -14.26 1.18 2.00
C GLY A 107 -15.64 1.56 1.49
N GLU A 108 -15.84 2.81 1.10
CA GLU A 108 -17.10 3.27 0.52
C GLU A 108 -17.34 2.75 -0.90
N SER A 109 -18.59 2.71 -1.37
CA SER A 109 -18.90 2.30 -2.74
C SER A 109 -18.09 3.11 -3.77
N GLY A 110 -17.43 2.47 -4.74
CA GLY A 110 -16.55 3.14 -5.73
C GLY A 110 -15.14 3.50 -5.26
N SER A 111 -14.69 2.99 -4.11
CA SER A 111 -13.32 3.16 -3.60
C SER A 111 -12.25 2.28 -4.28
N GLY A 112 -12.64 1.52 -5.31
CA GLY A 112 -11.75 0.58 -6.00
C GLY A 112 -11.78 -0.87 -5.49
N LYS A 113 -12.72 -1.25 -4.60
CA LYS A 113 -12.85 -2.65 -4.11
C LYS A 113 -13.17 -3.67 -5.21
N THR A 114 -14.05 -3.30 -6.14
CA THR A 114 -14.56 -4.18 -7.22
C THR A 114 -14.03 -3.80 -8.61
N GLY A 115 -13.05 -2.89 -8.69
CA GLY A 115 -12.58 -2.32 -9.96
C GLY A 115 -13.46 -1.20 -10.53
N GLU A 116 -14.52 -0.78 -9.83
CA GLU A 116 -15.32 0.39 -10.21
C GLU A 116 -14.73 1.69 -9.64
N PHE A 117 -14.55 2.68 -10.52
CA PHE A 117 -13.97 4.00 -10.24
C PHE A 117 -15.10 5.05 -10.26
N LEU A 118 -15.29 5.80 -9.16
CA LEU A 118 -16.25 6.92 -9.07
C LEU A 118 -15.57 8.20 -8.57
N GLU A 119 -15.94 9.35 -9.13
CA GLU A 119 -15.23 10.66 -9.14
C GLU A 119 -14.77 11.32 -7.81
N ASN A 120 -15.06 10.75 -6.63
CA ASN A 120 -14.68 11.34 -5.33
C ASN A 120 -13.55 10.56 -4.66
N LEU A 121 -12.52 11.25 -4.14
CA LEU A 121 -11.40 10.65 -3.39
C LEU A 121 -11.91 9.66 -2.34
N LYS A 122 -11.68 8.38 -2.59
CA LYS A 122 -12.15 7.28 -1.75
C LYS A 122 -10.98 6.40 -1.35
N PHE A 123 -11.00 5.99 -0.09
CA PHE A 123 -9.98 5.15 0.52
C PHE A 123 -10.51 3.74 0.69
N THR A 124 -9.62 2.77 0.55
CA THR A 124 -9.86 1.37 0.89
C THR A 124 -8.84 0.96 1.94
N ILE A 125 -9.31 0.41 3.06
CA ILE A 125 -8.45 -0.20 4.09
C ILE A 125 -8.39 -1.69 3.82
N ILE A 126 -7.18 -2.23 3.84
CA ILE A 126 -6.92 -3.64 3.63
C ILE A 126 -6.13 -4.14 4.84
N THR A 127 -6.70 -5.13 5.53
CA THR A 127 -6.08 -5.81 6.67
C THR A 127 -6.00 -7.30 6.44
#